data_AF-A0A962X7Z9-F1
#
_entry.id   AF-A0A962X7Z9-F1
#
_cell.length_a   1.000
_cell.length_b   1.000
_cell.length_c   1.000
_cell.angle_alpha   90.00
_cell.angle_beta   90.00
_cell.angle_gamma   90.00
#
_symmetry.space_group_name_H-M   'P 1'
#
loop_
_entity.id
_entity.type
_entity.pdbx_description
1 polymer ?
#
loop_
_entity_poly.entity_id
_entity_poly.type
_entity_poly.pdbx_seq_one_letter_code
_entity_poly.pdbx_strand_id
1 'polypeptide(L)'
;RFAAVSGLQLLPESMVIDLAGEQVLLLHGDTLCTDDVEYQTFRTQVRDPAWRARTLALPLAQRRALAGQLRETSRQAIQQKAADIIDVNRQEVDRVMKEHRVERLIHGHTHRPAIHEWTLDGYSMRRIVLGDWYAQGSVLCCSAPGWRMESLALSGACKE
;
A
#
# COMPACT_ATOMS: atom_id res chain seq x y z
N ARG A 1 -11.28 18.66 -0.01
CA ARG A 1 -12.07 18.86 -1.25
C ARG A 1 -12.37 17.54 -1.96
N PHE A 2 -11.38 16.76 -2.42
CA PHE A 2 -11.59 15.50 -3.15
C PHE A 2 -12.51 14.51 -2.40
N ALA A 3 -12.16 14.14 -1.17
CA ALA A 3 -12.96 13.22 -0.34
C ALA A 3 -14.44 13.63 -0.22
N ALA A 4 -14.69 14.93 0.00
CA ALA A 4 -16.05 15.46 0.11
C ALA A 4 -16.86 15.35 -1.19
N VAL A 5 -16.23 15.64 -2.34
CA VAL A 5 -16.94 15.58 -3.64
C VAL A 5 -17.13 14.16 -4.15
N SER A 6 -16.31 13.21 -3.69
CA SER A 6 -16.41 11.79 -4.05
C SER A 6 -17.23 10.97 -3.06
N GLY A 7 -17.71 11.56 -1.97
CA GLY A 7 -18.39 10.82 -0.90
C GLY A 7 -17.50 9.82 -0.15
N LEU A 8 -16.17 10.01 -0.18
CA LEU A 8 -15.22 9.11 0.48
C LEU A 8 -14.85 9.62 1.87
N GLN A 9 -14.65 8.69 2.80
CA GLN A 9 -13.99 8.96 4.07
C GLN A 9 -12.49 8.71 3.94
N LEU A 10 -11.66 9.67 4.37
CA LEU A 10 -10.22 9.44 4.47
C LEU A 10 -9.94 8.61 5.72
N LEU A 11 -9.24 7.49 5.53
CA LEU A 11 -8.73 6.67 6.61
C LEU A 11 -7.32 7.13 7.02
N PRO A 12 -6.91 6.88 8.27
CA PRO A 12 -5.51 7.04 8.68
C PRO A 12 -4.57 6.09 7.92
N GLU A 13 -3.27 6.25 8.10
CA GLU A 13 -2.23 5.45 7.44
C GLU A 13 -2.36 3.94 7.69
N SER A 14 -2.78 3.60 8.92
CA SER A 14 -3.17 2.25 9.29
C SER A 14 -4.48 2.29 10.08
N MET A 15 -5.34 1.30 9.86
CA MET A 15 -6.63 1.20 10.56
C MET A 15 -6.98 -0.27 10.78
N VAL A 16 -7.39 -0.61 12.00
CA VAL A 16 -8.01 -1.90 12.28
C VAL A 16 -9.52 -1.78 12.03
N ILE A 17 -10.06 -2.72 11.25
CA ILE A 17 -11.49 -2.83 10.98
C ILE A 17 -12.02 -4.21 11.35
N ASP A 18 -13.31 -4.30 11.65
CA ASP A 18 -14.02 -5.59 11.65
C ASP A 18 -14.44 -5.91 10.21
N LEU A 19 -14.06 -7.08 9.74
CA LEU A 19 -14.44 -7.54 8.41
C LEU A 19 -14.88 -9.00 8.49
N ALA A 20 -16.19 -9.22 8.35
CA ALA A 20 -16.84 -10.52 8.54
C ALA A 20 -16.58 -11.14 9.94
N GLY A 21 -16.55 -10.30 11.00
CA GLY A 21 -16.34 -10.74 12.38
C GLY A 21 -14.87 -10.94 12.76
N GLU A 22 -13.94 -10.51 11.91
CA GLU A 22 -12.51 -10.64 12.11
C GLU A 22 -11.83 -9.27 12.17
N GLN A 23 -10.98 -9.05 13.17
CA GLN A 23 -10.18 -7.83 13.31
C GLN A 23 -9.00 -7.85 12.33
N VAL A 24 -8.97 -6.87 11.43
CA VAL A 24 -8.05 -6.86 10.28
C VAL A 24 -7.39 -5.51 10.17
N LEU A 25 -6.06 -5.51 10.10
CA LEU A 25 -5.30 -4.31 9.84
C LEU A 25 -5.27 -3.99 8.35
N LEU A 26 -5.67 -2.76 8.01
CA LEU A 26 -5.52 -2.18 6.68
C LEU A 26 -4.40 -1.14 6.69
N LEU A 27 -3.54 -1.19 5.67
CA LEU A 27 -2.57 -0.14 5.36
C LEU A 27 -2.18 -0.22 3.87
N HIS A 28 -1.51 0.80 3.34
CA HIS A 28 -1.11 0.79 1.93
C HIS A 28 -0.03 -0.27 1.62
N GLY A 29 1.01 -0.38 2.47
CA GLY A 29 2.07 -1.40 2.37
C GLY A 29 3.48 -0.81 2.34
N ASP A 30 3.60 0.45 1.92
CA ASP A 30 4.87 1.18 1.81
C ASP A 30 5.65 1.26 3.12
N THR A 31 4.95 1.35 4.26
CA THR A 31 5.56 1.36 5.60
C THR A 31 6.33 0.08 5.93
N LEU A 32 5.97 -1.05 5.30
CA LEU A 32 6.53 -2.36 5.60
C LEU A 32 7.83 -2.64 4.84
N CYS A 33 8.16 -1.83 3.83
CA CYS A 33 9.36 -1.95 3.01
C CYS A 33 10.56 -1.27 3.70
N THR A 34 10.90 -1.70 4.92
CA THR A 34 11.92 -1.04 5.74
C THR A 34 13.34 -1.22 5.24
N ASP A 35 13.58 -2.23 4.41
CA ASP A 35 14.89 -2.49 3.81
C ASP A 35 15.21 -1.51 2.67
N ASP A 36 14.20 -0.89 2.06
CA ASP A 36 14.39 0.25 1.14
C ASP A 36 14.58 1.56 1.92
N VAL A 37 15.75 1.71 2.55
CA VAL A 37 16.12 2.88 3.37
C VAL A 37 16.01 4.20 2.60
N GLU A 38 16.37 4.20 1.32
CA GLU A 38 16.27 5.39 0.47
C GLU A 38 14.82 5.81 0.26
N TYR A 39 13.94 4.83 -0.05
CA TYR A 39 12.51 5.07 -0.17
C TYR A 39 11.92 5.56 1.15
N GLN A 40 12.27 4.93 2.28
CA GLN A 40 11.77 5.33 3.60
C GLN A 40 12.25 6.74 4.01
N THR A 41 13.45 7.14 3.61
CA THR A 41 13.95 8.51 3.78
C THR A 41 13.15 9.50 2.96
N PHE A 42 12.95 9.22 1.66
CA PHE A 42 12.14 10.04 0.78
C PHE A 42 10.68 10.15 1.25
N ARG A 43 10.10 9.03 1.68
CA ARG A 43 8.77 8.91 2.26
C ARG A 43 8.59 9.86 3.45
N THR A 44 9.57 9.88 4.35
CA THR A 44 9.58 10.79 5.51
C THR A 44 9.62 12.24 5.07
N GLN A 45 10.48 12.57 4.11
CA GLN A 45 10.58 13.92 3.54
C GLN A 45 9.26 14.41 2.94
N VAL A 46 8.58 13.60 2.12
CA VAL A 46 7.34 14.04 1.44
C VAL A 46 6.11 14.06 2.35
N ARG A 47 6.16 13.34 3.49
CA ARG A 47 5.11 13.39 4.53
C ARG A 47 5.31 14.54 5.52
N ASP A 48 6.51 15.14 5.58
CA ASP A 48 6.78 16.33 6.40
C ASP A 48 5.77 17.46 6.12
N PRO A 49 5.13 18.05 7.16
CA PRO A 49 4.16 19.13 6.97
C PRO A 49 4.73 20.35 6.24
N ALA A 50 6.00 20.71 6.48
CA ALA A 50 6.61 21.87 5.84
C ALA A 50 6.92 21.59 4.37
N TRP A 51 7.37 20.38 4.03
CA TRP A 51 7.50 19.94 2.63
C TRP A 51 6.15 20.01 1.91
N ARG A 52 5.08 19.45 2.51
CA ARG A 52 3.74 19.49 1.93
C ARG A 52 3.25 20.92 1.73
N ALA A 53 3.41 21.79 2.72
CA ALA A 53 3.02 23.19 2.62
C ALA A 53 3.76 23.93 1.51
N ARG A 54 5.10 23.78 1.43
CA ARG A 54 5.91 24.39 0.36
C ARG A 54 5.50 23.88 -1.01
N THR A 55 5.36 22.56 -1.18
CA THR A 55 4.97 21.96 -2.46
C THR A 55 3.57 22.42 -2.88
N LEU A 56 2.61 22.46 -1.96
CA LEU A 56 1.23 22.91 -2.24
C LEU A 56 1.12 24.41 -2.56
N ALA A 57 2.06 25.23 -2.07
CA ALA A 57 2.14 26.65 -2.41
C ALA A 57 2.65 26.92 -3.84
N LEU A 58 3.29 25.95 -4.50
CA LEU A 58 3.76 26.10 -5.87
C LEU A 58 2.60 26.16 -6.89
N PRO A 59 2.75 26.95 -7.98
CA PRO A 59 1.84 26.91 -9.11
C PRO A 59 1.64 25.49 -9.66
N LEU A 60 0.46 25.20 -10.20
CA LEU A 60 0.10 23.86 -10.69
C LEU A 60 1.11 23.30 -11.70
N ALA A 61 1.60 24.13 -12.62
CA ALA A 61 2.60 23.72 -13.61
C ALA A 61 3.91 23.24 -12.94
N GLN A 62 4.37 23.96 -11.92
CA GLN A 62 5.58 23.59 -11.17
C GLN A 62 5.37 22.31 -10.36
N ARG A 63 4.21 22.13 -9.71
CA ARG A 63 3.87 20.88 -9.03
C ARG A 63 3.85 19.68 -9.98
N ARG A 64 3.30 19.85 -11.18
CA ARG A 64 3.29 18.81 -12.22
C ARG A 64 4.71 18.45 -12.69
N ALA A 65 5.55 19.46 -12.91
CA ALA A 65 6.95 19.26 -13.28
C ALA A 65 7.73 18.51 -12.19
N LEU A 66 7.60 18.94 -10.92
CA LEU A 66 8.21 18.27 -9.78
C LEU A 66 7.73 16.81 -9.66
N ALA A 67 6.42 16.56 -9.75
CA ALA A 67 5.89 15.20 -9.70
C ALA A 67 6.39 14.32 -10.86
N GLY A 68 6.58 14.89 -12.05
CA GLY A 68 7.17 14.20 -13.20
C GLY A 68 8.62 13.80 -12.94
N GLN A 69 9.44 14.72 -12.43
CA GLN A 69 10.83 14.44 -12.06
C GLN A 69 10.92 13.34 -10.99
N LEU A 70 10.12 13.43 -9.92
CA LEU A 70 10.10 12.44 -8.85
C LEU A 70 9.71 11.04 -9.36
N ARG A 71 8.72 10.95 -10.28
CA ARG A 71 8.35 9.67 -10.91
C ARG A 71 9.49 9.08 -11.72
N GLU A 72 10.19 9.89 -12.51
CA GLU A 72 11.29 9.40 -13.32
C GLU A 72 12.47 8.93 -12.47
N THR A 73 12.85 9.69 -11.45
CA THR A 73 13.89 9.28 -10.49
C THR A 73 13.51 7.98 -9.78
N SER A 74 12.27 7.85 -9.33
CA SER A 74 11.79 6.63 -8.67
C SER A 74 11.82 5.42 -9.62
N ARG A 75 11.39 5.58 -10.87
CA ARG A 75 11.42 4.53 -11.90
C ARG A 75 12.84 4.03 -12.16
N GLN A 76 13.80 4.94 -12.27
CA GLN A 76 15.21 4.61 -12.48
C GLN A 76 15.80 3.89 -11.27
N ALA A 77 15.50 4.35 -10.05
CA ALA A 77 15.97 3.72 -8.81
C ALA A 77 15.43 2.30 -8.65
N ILE A 78 14.12 2.07 -8.91
CA ILE A 78 13.49 0.75 -8.80
C ILE A 78 14.15 -0.26 -9.74
N GLN A 79 14.52 0.14 -10.97
CA GLN A 79 15.18 -0.76 -11.93
C GLN A 79 16.55 -1.26 -11.46
N GLN A 80 17.19 -0.54 -10.54
CA GLN A 80 18.52 -0.87 -10.01
C GLN A 80 18.46 -1.64 -8.69
N LYS A 81 17.28 -1.73 -8.07
CA LYS A 81 17.10 -2.39 -6.78
C LYS A 81 16.78 -3.87 -6.95
N ALA A 82 17.31 -4.67 -6.03
CA ALA A 82 16.96 -6.07 -5.94
C ALA A 82 15.49 -6.25 -5.52
N ALA A 83 14.87 -7.33 -5.99
CA ALA A 83 13.43 -7.55 -5.86
C ALA A 83 12.96 -7.77 -4.40
N ASP A 84 13.88 -8.16 -3.51
CA ASP A 84 13.68 -8.35 -2.07
C ASP A 84 13.74 -7.03 -1.29
N ILE A 85 14.61 -6.10 -1.68
CA ILE A 85 14.72 -4.76 -1.06
C ILE A 85 13.42 -3.96 -1.17
N ILE A 86 12.71 -4.11 -2.29
CA ILE A 86 11.45 -3.42 -2.57
C ILE A 86 10.20 -4.21 -2.12
N ASP A 87 10.37 -5.38 -1.51
CA ASP A 87 9.28 -6.13 -0.89
C ASP A 87 9.14 -5.75 0.59
N VAL A 88 8.14 -6.31 1.27
CA VAL A 88 7.97 -6.08 2.69
C VAL A 88 9.04 -6.81 3.51
N ASN A 89 9.49 -6.18 4.59
CA ASN A 89 10.30 -6.84 5.59
C ASN A 89 9.40 -7.68 6.51
N ARG A 90 9.72 -8.97 6.68
CA ARG A 90 8.89 -9.88 7.47
C ARG A 90 8.87 -9.55 8.96
N GLN A 91 9.99 -9.08 9.52
CA GLN A 91 10.04 -8.68 10.93
C GLN A 91 9.17 -7.45 11.18
N GLU A 92 9.11 -6.52 10.24
CA GLU A 92 8.24 -5.35 10.34
C GLU A 92 6.76 -5.74 10.25
N VAL A 93 6.40 -6.69 9.38
CA VAL A 93 5.04 -7.27 9.35
C VAL A 93 4.66 -7.85 10.70
N ASP A 94 5.51 -8.72 11.27
CA ASP A 94 5.26 -9.35 12.57
C ASP A 94 5.13 -8.29 13.69
N ARG A 95 6.01 -7.27 13.69
CA ARG A 95 6.00 -6.16 14.66
C ARG A 95 4.69 -5.37 14.61
N VAL A 96 4.27 -4.95 13.42
CA VAL A 96 3.07 -4.13 13.22
C VAL A 96 1.80 -4.92 13.55
N MET A 97 1.72 -6.20 13.17
CA MET A 97 0.58 -7.05 13.52
C MET A 97 0.47 -7.26 15.03
N LYS A 98 1.60 -7.43 15.74
CA LYS A 98 1.65 -7.49 17.21
C LYS A 98 1.22 -6.17 17.86
N GLU A 99 1.74 -5.05 17.37
CA GLU A 99 1.40 -3.71 17.86
C GLU A 99 -0.11 -3.44 17.81
N HIS A 100 -0.74 -3.82 16.68
CA HIS A 100 -2.18 -3.67 16.48
C HIS A 100 -3.02 -4.83 17.04
N ARG A 101 -2.40 -5.89 17.56
CA ARG A 101 -3.05 -7.09 18.11
C ARG A 101 -4.02 -7.75 17.12
N VAL A 102 -3.57 -7.96 15.89
CA VAL A 102 -4.34 -8.61 14.83
C VAL A 102 -3.64 -9.86 14.31
N GLU A 103 -4.42 -10.82 13.84
CA GLU A 103 -3.94 -12.02 13.14
C GLU A 103 -3.98 -11.85 11.61
N ARG A 104 -4.62 -10.77 11.13
CA ARG A 104 -4.86 -10.52 9.70
C ARG A 104 -4.43 -9.12 9.28
N LEU A 105 -3.74 -9.05 8.15
CA LEU A 105 -3.27 -7.81 7.52
C LEU A 105 -3.63 -7.84 6.04
N ILE A 106 -4.24 -6.76 5.53
CA ILE A 106 -4.41 -6.51 4.10
C ILE A 106 -3.58 -5.28 3.72
N HIS A 107 -2.80 -5.40 2.66
CA HIS A 107 -2.10 -4.27 2.05
C HIS A 107 -1.96 -4.42 0.54
N GLY A 108 -1.47 -3.39 -0.14
CA GLY A 108 -1.09 -3.41 -1.56
C GLY A 108 0.39 -3.05 -1.70
N HIS A 109 0.68 -2.01 -2.49
CA HIS A 109 2.00 -1.41 -2.71
C HIS A 109 3.01 -2.27 -3.48
N THR A 110 3.20 -3.55 -3.13
CA THR A 110 4.25 -4.40 -3.72
C THR A 110 3.88 -4.99 -5.08
N HIS A 111 2.60 -4.92 -5.47
CA HIS A 111 2.09 -5.43 -6.75
C HIS A 111 2.33 -6.95 -6.92
N ARG A 112 2.36 -7.70 -5.81
CA ARG A 112 2.59 -9.15 -5.77
C ARG A 112 1.40 -9.85 -5.11
N PRO A 113 0.26 -10.01 -5.81
CA PRO A 113 -0.95 -10.54 -5.21
C PRO A 113 -0.72 -11.95 -4.66
N ALA A 114 -0.91 -12.12 -3.36
CA ALA A 114 -0.71 -13.40 -2.67
C ALA A 114 -1.39 -13.42 -1.31
N ILE A 115 -1.64 -14.63 -0.79
CA ILE A 115 -2.01 -14.88 0.60
C ILE A 115 -0.82 -15.59 1.24
N HIS A 116 -0.21 -14.94 2.23
CA HIS A 116 0.89 -15.49 3.01
C HIS A 116 0.38 -15.92 4.37
N GLU A 117 0.74 -17.14 4.79
CA GLU A 117 0.32 -17.73 6.06
C GLU A 117 1.53 -18.23 6.84
N TRP A 118 1.50 -18.04 8.16
CA TRP A 118 2.54 -18.54 9.07
C TRP A 118 2.03 -18.60 10.50
N THR A 119 2.85 -19.12 11.41
CA THR A 119 2.58 -19.11 12.85
C THR A 119 3.50 -18.10 13.54
N LEU A 120 2.95 -17.28 14.44
CA LEU A 120 3.68 -16.33 15.28
C LEU A 120 3.17 -16.44 16.71
N ASP A 121 4.03 -16.76 17.67
CA ASP A 121 3.67 -16.93 19.09
C ASP A 121 2.47 -17.88 19.34
N GLY A 122 2.30 -18.89 18.47
CA GLY A 122 1.20 -19.86 18.53
C GLY A 122 -0.09 -19.45 17.81
N TYR A 123 -0.15 -18.24 17.25
CA TYR A 123 -1.31 -17.75 16.48
C TYR A 123 -1.11 -17.96 14.98
N SER A 124 -2.19 -18.27 14.27
CA SER A 124 -2.19 -18.38 12.81
C SER A 124 -2.31 -16.98 12.19
N MET A 125 -1.25 -16.54 11.52
CA MET A 125 -1.14 -15.21 10.93
C MET A 125 -1.41 -15.28 9.43
N ARG A 126 -2.11 -14.27 8.91
CA ARG A 126 -2.38 -14.13 7.48
C ARG A 126 -2.12 -12.71 6.98
N ARG A 127 -1.30 -12.59 5.94
CA ARG A 127 -1.07 -11.34 5.19
C ARG A 127 -1.55 -11.49 3.77
N ILE A 128 -2.46 -10.61 3.36
CA ILE A 128 -3.07 -10.59 2.04
C ILE A 128 -2.53 -9.37 1.29
N VAL A 129 -1.93 -9.63 0.13
CA VAL A 129 -1.41 -8.60 -0.77
C VAL A 129 -2.39 -8.42 -1.92
N LEU A 130 -2.90 -7.21 -2.10
CA LEU A 130 -3.77 -6.86 -3.22
C LEU A 130 -2.96 -6.69 -4.50
N GLY A 131 -3.55 -7.10 -5.63
CA GLY A 131 -2.96 -6.91 -6.95
C GLY A 131 -3.11 -5.48 -7.45
N ASP A 132 -2.16 -5.04 -8.26
CA ASP A 132 -2.34 -3.83 -9.07
C ASP A 132 -3.31 -4.08 -10.23
N TRP A 133 -3.62 -3.01 -10.96
CA TRP A 133 -4.61 -3.01 -12.02
C TRP A 133 -3.98 -2.74 -13.41
N TYR A 134 -2.71 -3.09 -13.63
CA TYR A 134 -2.04 -2.86 -14.91
C TYR A 134 -2.62 -3.72 -16.03
N ALA A 135 -2.72 -5.04 -15.83
CA ALA A 135 -3.20 -5.99 -16.84
C ALA A 135 -4.65 -6.45 -16.62
N GLN A 136 -5.12 -6.44 -15.37
CA GLN A 136 -6.45 -6.91 -14.97
C GLN A 136 -6.85 -6.20 -13.68
N GLY A 137 -8.14 -6.01 -13.42
CA GLY A 137 -8.60 -5.54 -12.11
C GLY A 137 -8.37 -6.62 -11.04
N SER A 138 -8.19 -6.20 -9.79
CA SER A 138 -8.01 -7.08 -8.64
C SER A 138 -8.85 -6.60 -7.46
N VAL A 139 -9.65 -7.51 -6.89
CA VAL A 139 -10.49 -7.24 -5.71
C VAL A 139 -10.37 -8.38 -4.70
N LEU A 140 -10.48 -8.04 -3.42
CA LEU A 140 -10.62 -9.02 -2.34
C LEU A 140 -12.09 -9.03 -1.91
N CYS A 141 -12.76 -10.16 -2.11
CA CYS A 141 -14.13 -10.38 -1.70
C CYS A 141 -14.14 -11.13 -0.36
N CYS A 142 -14.75 -10.52 0.65
CA CYS A 142 -14.87 -11.12 1.98
C CYS A 142 -16.34 -11.26 2.35
N SER A 143 -16.76 -12.51 2.50
CA SER A 143 -18.13 -12.90 2.84
C SER A 143 -18.09 -14.21 3.62
N ALA A 144 -19.08 -14.55 4.44
CA ALA A 144 -19.28 -15.96 4.80
C ALA A 144 -19.56 -16.73 3.48
N PRO A 145 -18.77 -17.75 3.05
CA PRO A 145 -17.96 -18.70 3.85
C PRO A 145 -16.42 -18.51 3.80
N GLY A 146 -15.90 -17.44 3.19
CA GLY A 146 -14.47 -17.24 3.07
C GLY A 146 -14.05 -15.99 2.30
N TRP A 147 -12.74 -15.80 2.25
CA TRP A 147 -12.08 -14.65 1.63
C TRP A 147 -11.43 -15.11 0.33
N ARG A 148 -11.65 -14.37 -0.77
CA ARG A 148 -11.13 -14.75 -2.09
C ARG A 148 -10.64 -13.53 -2.85
N MET A 149 -9.47 -13.67 -3.48
CA MET A 149 -9.02 -12.71 -4.48
C MET A 149 -9.69 -13.04 -5.82
N GLU A 150 -10.31 -12.04 -6.43
CA GLU A 150 -10.93 -12.13 -7.75
C GLU A 150 -10.25 -11.17 -8.72
N SER A 151 -10.11 -11.60 -9.97
CA SER A 151 -9.69 -10.74 -11.07
C SER A 151 -10.90 -10.23 -11.83
N LEU A 152 -10.88 -8.94 -12.19
CA LEU A 152 -11.91 -8.32 -13.01
C LEU A 152 -11.35 -8.02 -14.40
N ALA A 153 -12.14 -8.28 -15.44
CA ALA A 153 -11.77 -7.86 -16.78
C ALA A 153 -11.80 -6.32 -16.87
N LEU A 154 -10.70 -5.72 -17.33
CA LEU A 154 -10.68 -4.29 -17.64
C LEU A 154 -11.40 -4.10 -18.98
N SER A 155 -12.58 -3.49 -18.94
CA SER A 155 -13.29 -3.11 -20.17
C SER A 155 -12.72 -1.79 -20.68
N GLY A 156 -11.88 -1.89 -21.72
CA GLY A 156 -11.35 -0.74 -22.44
C GLY A 156 -9.84 -0.63 -22.33
N ALA A 157 -9.16 -0.81 -23.46
CA ALA A 157 -7.79 -0.37 -23.64
C ALA A 157 -7.72 1.12 -23.29
N CYS A 158 -7.08 1.45 -22.16
CA CYS A 158 -6.47 2.75 -22.02
C CYS A 158 -5.29 2.72 -23.00
N LYS A 159 -5.55 3.08 -24.26
CA LYS A 159 -4.49 3.41 -25.21
C LYS A 159 -3.75 4.60 -24.59
N GLU A 160 -2.48 4.39 -24.26
CA GLU A 160 -1.52 5.44 -23.91
C GLU A 160 -1.53 6.58 -24.94
#